data_AF-I0H6R8-F1
#
_entry.id   AF-I0H6R8-F1
#
_cell.length_a   1.000
_cell.length_b   1.000
_cell.length_c   1.000
_cell.angle_alpha   90.00
_cell.angle_beta   90.00
_cell.angle_gamma   90.00
#
_symmetry.space_group_name_H-M   'P 1'
#
loop_
_entity.id
_entity.type
_entity.pdbx_description
1 polymer ?
#
loop_
_entity_poly.entity_id
_entity_poly.type
_entity_poly.pdbx_seq_one_letter_code
_entity_poly.pdbx_strand_id
1 'polypeptide(L)'
;MNANVQPDQRYRWAALTSLGWHLAAFTVALFYKWVPREDSSCDDFGGWCFTAKESAELIFLLVVVFLVASMLVSLVTAVPLSRRLHSPVAAGTLAAITSVVLTVILIVLIFVLNAAM
;
A
#
# COMPACT_ATOMS: atom_id res chain seq x y z
N MET A 1 8.09 -34.24 4.79
CA MET A 1 7.27 -34.29 3.55
C MET A 1 7.91 -33.32 2.54
N ASN A 2 8.84 -33.82 1.72
CA ASN A 2 9.51 -33.05 0.67
C ASN A 2 8.77 -33.23 -0.65
N ALA A 3 7.76 -32.39 -0.88
CA ALA A 3 7.19 -32.24 -2.22
C ALA A 3 8.08 -31.26 -2.99
N ASN A 4 8.44 -31.62 -4.22
CA ASN A 4 9.00 -30.73 -5.22
C ASN A 4 8.02 -29.57 -5.48
N VAL A 5 8.03 -28.56 -4.62
CA VAL A 5 7.28 -27.32 -4.84
C VAL A 5 7.94 -26.65 -6.03
N GLN A 6 7.27 -26.75 -7.18
CA GLN A 6 7.73 -26.11 -8.41
C GLN A 6 7.92 -24.60 -8.16
N PRO A 7 8.94 -23.97 -8.77
CA PRO A 7 9.30 -22.58 -8.49
C PRO A 7 8.15 -21.58 -8.75
N ASP A 8 7.23 -21.90 -9.66
CA ASP A 8 6.00 -21.16 -9.92
C ASP A 8 5.04 -21.18 -8.72
N GLN A 9 4.91 -22.32 -8.03
CA GLN A 9 4.04 -22.47 -6.87
C GLN A 9 4.55 -21.64 -5.69
N ARG A 10 5.87 -21.56 -5.49
CA ARG A 10 6.47 -20.71 -4.43
C ARG A 10 6.20 -19.22 -4.69
N TYR A 11 6.37 -18.78 -5.93
CA TYR A 11 6.06 -17.41 -6.33
C TYR A 11 4.58 -17.08 -6.12
N ARG A 12 3.67 -17.97 -6.54
CA ARG A 12 2.22 -17.77 -6.35
C ARG A 12 1.85 -17.59 -4.88
N TRP A 13 2.39 -18.42 -3.98
CA TRP A 13 2.14 -18.27 -2.54
C TRP A 13 2.73 -16.98 -1.96
N ALA A 14 3.93 -16.57 -2.40
CA ALA A 14 4.53 -15.31 -1.98
C ALA A 14 3.70 -14.10 -2.46
N ALA A 15 3.26 -14.12 -3.72
CA ALA A 15 2.40 -13.09 -4.30
C ALA A 15 1.05 -13.01 -3.58
N LEU A 16 0.39 -14.15 -3.31
CA LEU A 16 -0.87 -14.20 -2.55
C LEU A 16 -0.71 -13.67 -1.13
N THR A 17 0.39 -14.01 -0.46
CA THR A 17 0.68 -13.50 0.90
C THR A 17 0.87 -11.99 0.88
N SER A 18 1.63 -11.46 -0.08
CA SER A 18 1.80 -10.01 -0.23
C SER A 18 0.47 -9.32 -0.55
N LEU A 19 -0.32 -9.89 -1.47
CA LEU A 19 -1.62 -9.37 -1.84
C LEU A 19 -2.60 -9.39 -0.66
N GLY A 20 -2.52 -10.42 0.19
CA GLY A 20 -3.26 -10.51 1.45
C GLY A 20 -2.93 -9.37 2.42
N TRP A 21 -1.65 -8.98 2.54
CA TRP A 21 -1.25 -7.83 3.35
C TRP A 21 -1.82 -6.51 2.81
N HIS A 22 -1.78 -6.32 1.48
CA HIS A 22 -2.34 -5.11 0.86
C HIS A 22 -3.87 -5.07 0.99
N LEU A 23 -4.56 -6.20 0.83
CA LEU A 23 -6.00 -6.32 1.08
C LEU A 23 -6.37 -6.04 2.53
N ALA A 24 -5.59 -6.53 3.50
CA ALA A 24 -5.82 -6.25 4.91
C ALA A 24 -5.69 -4.74 5.19
N ALA A 25 -4.64 -4.10 4.66
CA ALA A 25 -4.46 -2.65 4.77
C ALA A 25 -5.61 -1.86 4.11
N PHE A 26 -6.07 -2.30 2.93
CA PHE A 26 -7.20 -1.70 2.24
C PHE A 26 -8.50 -1.84 3.04
N THR A 27 -8.71 -3.00 3.66
CA THR A 27 -9.87 -3.27 4.51
C THR A 27 -9.88 -2.34 5.72
N VAL A 28 -8.73 -2.15 6.38
CA VAL A 28 -8.59 -1.18 7.48
C VAL A 28 -8.91 0.25 7.01
N ALA A 29 -8.43 0.65 5.84
CA ALA A 29 -8.74 1.96 5.26
C ALA A 29 -10.24 2.12 4.97
N LEU A 30 -10.92 1.07 4.50
CA LEU A 30 -12.37 1.08 4.30
C LEU A 30 -13.13 1.22 5.61
N PHE A 31 -12.75 0.48 6.66
CA PHE A 31 -13.37 0.62 7.98
C PHE A 31 -13.18 2.04 8.54
N TYR A 32 -12.04 2.68 8.27
CA TYR A 32 -11.78 4.05 8.66
C TYR A 32 -12.75 5.06 8.00
N LYS A 33 -13.33 4.74 6.84
CA LYS A 33 -14.37 5.58 6.20
C LYS A 33 -15.70 5.57 6.96
N TRP A 34 -15.99 4.50 7.71
CA TRP A 34 -17.27 4.32 8.41
C TRP A 34 -17.31 5.01 9.78
N VAL A 35 -16.18 5.56 10.22
CA VAL A 35 -16.12 6.35 11.45
C VAL A 35 -16.84 7.68 11.20
N PRO A 36 -17.91 7.99 11.96
CA PRO A 36 -18.63 9.26 11.81
C PRO A 36 -17.69 10.44 12.11
N ARG A 37 -17.70 11.44 11.23
CA ARG A 37 -16.94 12.68 11.38
C ARG A 37 -17.90 13.87 11.37
N GLU A 38 -17.55 14.91 12.11
CA GLU A 38 -18.31 16.15 12.15
C GLU A 38 -18.12 16.95 10.85
N ASP A 39 -19.24 17.41 10.28
CA ASP A 39 -19.29 18.11 9.00
C ASP A 39 -19.48 19.64 9.16
N SER A 40 -19.61 20.15 10.39
CA SER A 40 -20.14 21.50 10.68
C SER A 40 -19.11 22.61 10.88
N SER A 41 -17.84 22.41 10.52
CA SER A 41 -16.76 23.34 10.91
C SER A 41 -16.53 24.54 9.96
N CYS A 42 -17.29 24.66 8.86
CA CYS A 42 -16.97 25.60 7.77
C CYS A 42 -18.05 26.64 7.46
N ASP A 43 -19.18 26.66 8.19
CA ASP A 43 -20.30 27.55 7.88
C ASP A 43 -19.97 29.05 8.07
N ASP A 44 -18.93 29.37 8.84
CA ASP A 44 -18.56 30.75 9.19
C ASP A 44 -17.31 31.30 8.45
N PHE A 45 -16.69 30.54 7.53
CA PHE A 45 -15.44 30.95 6.86
C PHE A 45 -15.64 31.42 5.41
N GLY A 46 -15.33 32.70 5.14
CA GLY A 46 -15.37 33.29 3.79
C GLY A 46 -14.22 32.92 2.83
N GLY A 47 -13.52 31.81 3.09
CA GLY A 47 -12.34 31.35 2.34
C GLY A 47 -12.34 29.83 2.07
N TRP A 48 -11.20 29.27 1.64
CA TRP A 48 -11.05 27.82 1.47
C TRP A 48 -11.07 27.13 2.84
N CYS A 49 -12.20 26.50 3.18
CA CYS A 49 -12.34 25.67 4.38
C CYS A 49 -12.44 24.21 3.96
N PHE A 50 -11.58 23.37 4.53
CA PHE A 50 -11.66 21.91 4.38
C PHE A 50 -12.37 21.34 5.60
N THR A 51 -13.48 20.64 5.38
CA THR A 51 -14.14 19.89 6.45
C THR A 51 -13.30 18.68 6.88
N ALA A 52 -13.51 18.19 8.10
CA ALA A 52 -12.88 16.95 8.59
C ALA A 52 -13.23 15.74 7.71
N LYS A 53 -14.38 15.78 7.03
CA LYS A 53 -14.81 14.76 6.08
C LYS A 53 -14.08 14.85 4.74
N GLU A 54 -13.99 16.03 4.12
CA GLU A 54 -13.29 16.21 2.84
C GLU A 54 -11.80 15.87 2.96
N SER A 55 -11.15 16.31 4.05
CA SER A 55 -9.75 15.95 4.33
C SER A 55 -9.56 14.44 4.51
N ALA A 56 -10.49 13.76 5.19
CA ALA A 56 -10.43 12.32 5.33
C ALA A 56 -10.72 11.55 4.04
N GLU A 57 -11.61 12.03 3.18
CA GLU A 57 -11.84 11.46 1.85
C GLU A 57 -10.61 11.64 0.94
N LEU A 58 -9.96 12.81 1.01
CA LEU A 58 -8.71 13.06 0.31
C LEU A 58 -7.60 12.11 0.78
N ILE A 59 -7.43 11.97 2.11
CA ILE A 59 -6.46 11.02 2.70
C ILE A 59 -6.78 9.60 2.26
N PHE A 60 -8.05 9.21 2.26
CA PHE A 60 -8.47 7.88 1.81
C PHE A 60 -8.08 7.64 0.36
N LEU A 61 -8.34 8.58 -0.55
CA LEU A 61 -7.92 8.48 -1.95
C LEU A 61 -6.39 8.34 -2.08
N LEU A 62 -5.63 9.14 -1.35
CA LEU A 62 -4.16 9.07 -1.35
C LEU A 62 -3.66 7.71 -0.84
N VAL A 63 -4.24 7.20 0.25
CA VAL A 63 -3.91 5.87 0.81
C VAL A 63 -4.24 4.76 -0.18
N VAL A 64 -5.38 4.83 -0.87
CA VAL A 64 -5.77 3.84 -1.87
C VAL A 64 -4.78 3.83 -3.04
N VAL A 65 -4.46 5.00 -3.61
CA VAL A 65 -3.49 5.11 -4.71
C VAL A 65 -2.12 4.59 -4.27
N PHE A 66 -1.68 4.96 -3.07
CA PHE A 66 -0.44 4.47 -2.48
C PHE A 66 -0.41 2.93 -2.34
N LEU A 67 -1.48 2.34 -1.81
CA LEU A 67 -1.58 0.89 -1.64
C LEU A 67 -1.55 0.15 -2.98
N VAL A 68 -2.23 0.68 -4.01
CA VAL A 68 -2.20 0.12 -5.36
C VAL A 68 -0.79 0.19 -5.96
N ALA A 69 -0.12 1.34 -5.85
CA ALA A 69 1.26 1.49 -6.32
C ALA A 69 2.22 0.53 -5.59
N SER A 70 2.11 0.44 -4.27
CA SER A 70 2.88 -0.52 -3.47
C SER A 70 2.61 -1.97 -3.88
N MET A 71 1.35 -2.33 -4.16
CA MET A 71 1.01 -3.68 -4.61
C MET A 71 1.72 -4.03 -5.94
N LEU A 72 1.73 -3.10 -6.88
CA LEU A 72 2.43 -3.27 -8.17
C LEU A 72 3.94 -3.43 -7.97
N VAL A 73 4.55 -2.60 -7.13
CA VAL A 73 5.97 -2.74 -6.78
C VAL A 73 6.22 -4.10 -6.11
N SER A 74 5.31 -4.57 -5.26
CA SER A 74 5.41 -5.85 -4.57
C SER A 74 5.41 -7.05 -5.51
N LEU A 75 4.62 -7.01 -6.59
CA LEU A 75 4.62 -8.05 -7.62
C LEU A 75 5.98 -8.19 -8.30
N VAL A 76 6.65 -7.06 -8.54
CA VAL A 76 7.98 -7.02 -9.15
C VAL A 76 9.05 -7.50 -8.16
N THR A 77 8.98 -7.09 -6.89
CA THR A 77 9.96 -7.49 -5.86
C THR A 77 9.76 -8.92 -5.36
N ALA A 78 8.57 -9.51 -5.49
CA ALA A 78 8.30 -10.90 -5.12
C ALA A 78 9.09 -11.91 -6.00
N VAL A 79 9.41 -11.56 -7.25
CA VAL A 79 10.18 -12.41 -8.16
C VAL A 79 11.61 -12.68 -7.63
N PRO A 80 12.45 -11.67 -7.35
CA PRO A 80 13.78 -11.90 -6.81
C PRO A 80 13.75 -12.47 -5.38
N LEU A 81 12.76 -12.11 -4.56
CA LEU A 81 12.66 -12.60 -3.17
C LEU A 81 12.29 -14.08 -3.08
N SER A 82 11.33 -14.53 -3.90
CA SER A 82 10.91 -15.95 -3.95
C SER A 82 12.04 -16.88 -4.40
N ARG A 83 13.06 -16.36 -5.10
CA ARG A 83 14.27 -17.11 -5.46
C ARG A 83 15.28 -17.22 -4.32
N ARG A 84 15.30 -16.26 -3.39
CA ARG A 84 16.28 -16.21 -2.29
C ARG A 84 15.78 -16.87 -1.01
N LEU A 85 14.47 -16.90 -0.79
CA LEU A 85 13.86 -17.39 0.45
C LEU A 85 13.16 -18.73 0.24
N HIS A 86 13.39 -19.68 1.15
CA HIS A 86 12.75 -20.99 1.13
C HIS A 86 11.28 -20.96 1.59
N SER A 87 10.93 -20.03 2.49
CA SER A 87 9.56 -19.87 2.98
C SER A 87 8.79 -18.86 2.10
N PRO A 88 7.70 -19.26 1.42
CA PRO A 88 6.93 -18.38 0.57
C PRO A 88 6.19 -17.29 1.37
N VAL A 89 5.77 -17.60 2.60
CA VAL A 89 5.12 -16.63 3.50
C VAL A 89 6.09 -15.52 3.90
N ALA A 90 7.32 -15.89 4.30
CA ALA A 90 8.35 -14.92 4.63
C ALA A 90 8.71 -14.04 3.41
N ALA A 91 8.82 -14.66 2.23
CA ALA A 91 9.08 -13.93 0.99
C ALA A 91 7.97 -12.92 0.64
N GLY A 92 6.71 -13.31 0.79
CA GLY A 92 5.56 -12.44 0.54
C GLY A 92 5.47 -11.28 1.54
N THR A 93 5.67 -11.53 2.83
CA THR A 93 5.66 -10.48 3.85
C THR A 93 6.81 -9.48 3.65
N LEU A 94 8.02 -9.96 3.37
CA LEU A 94 9.15 -9.07 3.08
C LEU A 94 8.91 -8.27 1.79
N ALA A 95 8.32 -8.90 0.76
CA ALA A 95 7.98 -8.20 -0.49
C ALA A 95 6.98 -7.08 -0.25
N ALA A 96 5.99 -7.28 0.62
CA ALA A 96 5.03 -6.24 1.01
C ALA A 96 5.70 -5.10 1.80
N ILE A 97 6.57 -5.42 2.76
CA ILE A 97 7.30 -4.39 3.53
C ILE A 97 8.21 -3.58 2.60
N THR A 98 8.95 -4.28 1.74
CA THR A 98 9.92 -3.65 0.84
C THR A 98 9.21 -2.80 -0.21
N SER A 99 8.05 -3.22 -0.70
CA SER A 99 7.27 -2.43 -1.65
C SER A 99 6.72 -1.15 -1.02
N VAL A 100 6.26 -1.19 0.22
CA VAL A 100 5.82 0.01 0.95
C VAL A 100 6.99 1.00 1.07
N VAL A 101 8.16 0.53 1.52
CA VAL A 101 9.36 1.37 1.67
C VAL A 101 9.80 1.97 0.33
N LEU A 102 9.88 1.14 -0.73
CA LEU A 102 10.27 1.61 -2.07
C LEU A 102 9.27 2.62 -2.64
N THR A 103 7.97 2.42 -2.42
CA THR A 103 6.94 3.35 -2.88
C THR A 103 7.08 4.70 -2.21
N VAL A 104 7.35 4.73 -0.90
CA VAL A 104 7.63 5.99 -0.18
C VAL A 104 8.87 6.67 -0.72
N ILE A 105 9.97 5.93 -0.91
CA ILE A 105 11.23 6.47 -1.47
C ILE A 105 10.99 7.07 -2.86
N LEU A 106 10.25 6.37 -3.73
CA LEU A 106 9.91 6.85 -5.07
C LEU A 106 9.09 8.15 -5.04
N ILE A 107 8.07 8.22 -4.17
CA ILE A 107 7.25 9.43 -4.01
C ILE A 107 8.11 10.61 -3.56
N VAL A 108 8.97 10.41 -2.55
CA VAL A 108 9.87 11.44 -2.04
C VAL A 108 10.85 11.89 -3.14
N LEU A 109 11.44 10.95 -3.88
CA LEU A 109 12.36 11.26 -4.97
C LEU A 109 11.68 12.08 -6.07
N ILE A 110 10.47 11.70 -6.49
CA ILE A 110 9.70 12.45 -7.49
C ILE A 110 9.44 13.87 -6.99
N PHE A 111 9.08 14.04 -5.72
CA PHE A 111 8.81 15.35 -5.15
C PHE A 111 10.07 16.22 -5.08
N VAL A 112 11.19 15.66 -4.61
CA VAL A 112 12.49 16.37 -4.54
C VAL A 112 12.99 16.76 -5.93
N LEU A 113 12.88 15.86 -6.91
CA LEU A 113 13.29 16.15 -8.29
C LEU A 113 12.42 17.24 -8.92
N ASN A 114 11.10 17.21 -8.69
CA ASN A 114 10.21 18.26 -9.17
C ASN A 114 10.46 19.61 -8.49
N ALA A 115 10.85 19.64 -7.22
CA ALA A 115 11.18 20.88 -6.51
C ALA A 115 12.55 21.47 -6.89
N ALA A 116 13.41 20.68 -7.52
CA ALA A 116 14.75 21.08 -7.96
C ALA A 116 14.80 21.59 -9.40
N MET A 117 13.70 21.47 -10.16
CA MET A 117 13.52 22.01 -11.51
C MET A 117 12.80 23.36 -11.46
#